data_AF-A0A7X2TM07-F1
#
_entry.id   AF-A0A7X2TM07-F1
#
_cell.length_a   1.000
_cell.length_b   1.000
_cell.length_c   1.000
_cell.angle_alpha   90.00
_cell.angle_beta   90.00
_cell.angle_gamma   90.00
#
_symmetry.space_group_name_H-M   'P 1'
#
loop_
_entity.id
_entity.type
_entity.pdbx_description
1 polymer ?
#
loop_
_entity_poly.entity_id
_entity_poly.type
_entity_poly.pdbx_seq_one_letter_code
_entity_poly.pdbx_strand_id
1 'polypeptide(L)' 'MANQHIVPNNGQWQVKRENATRATKTFDTQKEAIAYGRNIAIHQESELVIHDRHGRIRDKDSYGNDPCPPKDTRF' A
#
# COMPACT_ATOMS: atom_id res chain seq x y z
N MET A 1 -9.23 5.38 -10.06
CA MET A 1 -9.52 4.82 -8.72
C MET A 1 -8.67 5.54 -7.67
N ALA A 2 -8.98 5.38 -6.38
CA ALA A 2 -8.17 5.95 -5.30
C ALA A 2 -6.94 5.08 -5.02
N ASN A 3 -5.79 5.71 -4.78
CA ASN A 3 -4.55 5.02 -4.42
C ASN A 3 -4.65 4.40 -3.02
N GLN A 4 -3.88 3.34 -2.77
CA GLN A 4 -3.79 2.68 -1.47
C GLN A 4 -2.51 3.10 -0.77
N HIS A 5 -2.61 3.62 0.44
CA HIS A 5 -1.47 4.02 1.26
C HIS A 5 -1.27 3.03 2.41
N ILE A 6 -0.04 2.55 2.56
CA ILE A 6 0.43 1.76 3.71
C ILE A 6 1.16 2.71 4.65
N VAL A 7 0.50 3.14 5.72
CA VAL A 7 1.02 4.13 6.67
C VAL A 7 1.28 3.51 8.04
N PRO A 8 2.37 3.88 8.74
CA PRO A 8 2.55 3.49 10.14
C PRO A 8 1.59 4.27 11.04
N ASN A 9 1.08 3.63 12.09
CA ASN A 9 0.30 4.25 13.14
C ASN A 9 0.51 3.55 14.48
N ASN A 10 1.11 4.23 15.45
CA ASN A 10 1.33 3.74 16.83
C ASN A 10 1.91 2.31 16.90
N GLY A 11 2.89 2.00 16.05
CA GLY A 11 3.54 0.68 16.01
C GLY A 11 2.84 -0.37 15.14
N GLN A 12 1.67 -0.05 14.58
CA GLN A 12 0.95 -0.87 13.61
C GLN A 12 0.99 -0.25 12.21
N TRP A 13 0.50 -0.99 11.23
CA TRP A 13 0.44 -0.60 9.82
C TRP A 13 -0.98 -0.55 9.33
N GLN A 14 -1.35 0.55 8.70
CA GLN A 14 -2.71 0.79 8.22
C GLN A 14 -2.73 0.85 6.71
N VAL A 15 -3.75 0.21 6.13
CA VAL A 15 -4.09 0.33 4.72
C VAL A 15 -5.19 1.36 4.61
N LYS A 16 -4.96 2.43 3.86
CA LYS A 16 -5.85 3.58 3.78
C LYS A 16 -6.00 4.03 2.33
N ARG A 17 -7.23 4.27 1.88
CA ARG A 17 -7.45 4.89 0.57
C ARG A 17 -6.98 6.34 0.58
N GLU A 18 -6.48 6.80 -0.56
CA GLU A 18 -6.18 8.21 -0.80
C GLU A 18 -7.43 9.05 -0.49
N ASN A 19 -7.24 10.15 0.24
CA ASN A 19 -8.29 11.03 0.76
C ASN A 19 -9.30 10.39 1.74
N ALA A 20 -9.15 9.12 2.14
CA ALA A 20 -9.98 8.57 3.20
C ALA A 20 -9.64 9.23 4.55
N THR A 21 -10.60 9.28 5.48
CA THR A 21 -10.32 9.69 6.86
C THR A 21 -9.95 8.49 7.72
N ARG A 22 -10.47 7.30 7.38
CA ARG A 22 -10.34 6.06 8.16
C ARG A 22 -9.47 5.05 7.44
N ALA A 23 -8.74 4.24 8.20
CA ALA A 23 -8.07 3.06 7.69
C ALA A 23 -9.10 2.01 7.24
N THR A 24 -8.86 1.37 6.10
CA THR A 24 -9.61 0.20 5.64
C THR A 24 -9.34 -0.98 6.56
N LYS A 25 -8.07 -1.19 6.92
CA LYS A 25 -7.64 -2.28 7.81
C LYS A 25 -6.30 -1.95 8.46
N THR A 26 -6.06 -2.52 9.64
CA THR A 26 -4.81 -2.41 10.38
C THR A 26 -4.16 -3.79 10.50
N PHE A 27 -2.83 -3.80 10.56
CA PHE A 27 -1.99 -4.99 10.65
C PHE A 27 -0.83 -4.70 11.61
N ASP A 28 -0.25 -5.75 12.19
CA ASP A 28 0.89 -5.60 13.08
C ASP A 28 2.20 -5.40 12.31
N THR A 29 2.30 -5.94 11.09
CA THR A 29 3.49 -5.80 10.25
C THR A 29 3.24 -5.07 8.93
N GLN A 30 4.28 -4.39 8.45
CA GLN A 30 4.25 -3.69 7.15
C GLN A 30 3.98 -4.67 6.01
N LYS A 31 4.56 -5.87 6.09
CA LYS A 31 4.48 -6.90 5.07
C LYS A 31 3.03 -7.35 4.86
N GLU A 32 2.27 -7.56 5.93
CA GLU A 32 0.85 -7.94 5.85
C GLU A 32 0.00 -6.81 5.26
N ALA A 33 0.27 -5.57 5.69
CA ALA A 33 -0.41 -4.40 5.14
C ALA A 33 -0.13 -4.24 3.64
N ILE A 34 1.11 -4.40 3.20
CA ILE A 34 1.51 -4.37 1.78
C ILE A 34 0.80 -5.48 1.01
N ALA A 35 0.78 -6.72 1.50
CA ALA A 35 0.13 -7.83 0.82
C ALA A 35 -1.37 -7.58 0.60
N TYR A 36 -2.06 -7.06 1.62
CA TYR A 36 -3.47 -6.70 1.52
C TYR A 36 -3.71 -5.48 0.61
N GLY A 37 -2.91 -4.42 0.76
CA GLY A 37 -3.00 -3.21 -0.06
C GLY A 37 -2.71 -3.47 -1.53
N ARG A 38 -1.72 -4.33 -1.83
CA ARG A 38 -1.39 -4.79 -3.20
C ARG A 38 -2.59 -5.47 -3.84
N ASN A 39 -3.26 -6.37 -3.12
CA ASN A 39 -4.45 -7.03 -3.66
C ASN A 39 -5.54 -6.02 -4.01
N ILE A 40 -5.79 -5.03 -3.13
CA ILE A 40 -6.76 -3.97 -3.40
C ILE A 40 -6.36 -3.12 -4.61
N ALA A 41 -5.09 -2.71 -4.68
CA ALA A 41 -4.58 -1.87 -5.75
C ALA A 41 -4.65 -2.57 -7.11
N ILE A 42 -4.38 -3.89 -7.16
CA ILE A 42 -4.56 -4.72 -8.37
C ILE A 42 -6.03 -4.75 -8.80
N HIS A 43 -6.95 -5.06 -7.88
CA HIS A 43 -8.38 -5.13 -8.22
C HIS A 43 -8.98 -3.76 -8.61
N GLN A 44 -8.37 -2.67 -8.14
CA GLN A 44 -8.79 -1.31 -8.42
C GLN A 44 -7.96 -0.64 -9.51
N GLU A 45 -7.01 -1.37 -10.13
CA GLU A 45 -6.09 -0.82 -11.14
C GLU A 45 -5.51 0.54 -10.70
N SER A 46 -5.06 0.60 -9.44
CA SER A 46 -4.58 1.82 -8.78
C SER A 46 -3.17 1.67 -8.22
N GLU A 47 -2.62 2.74 -7.64
CA GLU A 47 -1.28 2.71 -7.07
C GLU A 47 -1.28 2.27 -5.60
N LEU A 48 -0.25 1.54 -5.19
CA LEU A 48 0.09 1.23 -3.81
C LEU A 48 1.29 2.08 -3.38
N VAL A 49 1.09 2.96 -2.41
CA VAL A 49 2.11 3.82 -1.82
C VAL A 49 2.53 3.24 -0.47
N ILE A 50 3.79 2.88 -0.33
CA ILE A 50 4.34 2.27 0.88
C ILE A 50 5.13 3.33 1.64
N HIS A 51 4.70 3.65 2.86
CA HIS A 51 5.43 4.57 3.74
C HIS A 51 6.44 3.81 4.62
N ASP A 52 7.53 4.45 5.02
CA ASP A 52 8.44 3.97 6.06
C ASP A 52 7.86 4.20 7.46
N ARG A 53 8.58 3.75 8.49
CA ARG A 53 8.21 3.94 9.91
C ARG A 53 8.11 5.40 10.35
N HIS A 54 8.65 6.33 9.56
CA HIS A 54 8.63 7.77 9.80
C HIS A 54 7.52 8.47 8.99
N GLY A 55 6.68 7.70 8.29
CA GLY A 55 5.57 8.23 7.47
C GLY A 55 6.02 8.81 6.13
N ARG A 56 7.29 8.69 5.74
CA ARG A 56 7.79 9.12 4.43
C ARG A 56 7.52 8.05 3.40
N ILE A 57 7.35 8.41 2.14
CA ILE A 57 7.18 7.42 1.08
C ILE A 57 8.51 6.68 0.90
N ARG A 58 8.48 5.37 1.13
CA ARG A 58 9.61 4.46 0.91
C ARG A 58 9.60 3.92 -0.50
N ASP A 59 8.41 3.53 -0.97
CA ASP A 59 8.25 2.81 -2.23
C ASP A 59 6.84 3.02 -2.82
N LYS A 60 6.68 2.76 -4.11
CA LYS A 60 5.39 2.84 -4.81
C LYS A 60 5.32 1.79 -5.91
N ASP A 61 4.20 1.06 -5.94
CA ASP A 61 3.85 0.16 -7.04
C ASP A 61 2.63 0.70 -7.77
N SER A 62 2.64 0.73 -9.10
CA SER A 62 1.45 1.05 -9.91
C SER A 62 0.86 -0.21 -10.53
N TYR A 63 -0.46 -0.35 -10.47
CA TYR A 63 -1.21 -1.47 -11.07
C TYR A 63 -2.24 -1.01 -12.09
N GLY A 64 -2.24 0.29 -12.45
CA GLY A 64 -3.07 0.83 -13.51
C GLY A 64 -2.38 0.67 -14.86
N ASN A 65 -2.82 -0.31 -15.66
CA ASN A 65 -2.45 -0.45 -17.07
C ASN A 65 -0.95 -0.62 -17.40
N ASP A 66 -0.15 -1.24 -16.51
CA ASP A 66 1.21 -1.66 -16.83
C ASP A 66 1.18 -3.14 -17.26
N PRO A 67 1.47 -3.50 -18.54
CA PRO A 67 1.39 -4.87 -19.05
C PRO A 67 2.42 -5.84 -18.43
N CYS A 68 3.18 -5.39 -17.42
CA CYS A 68 4.16 -6.19 -16.71
C CYS A 68 4.19 -5.73 -15.24
N PRO A 69 3.42 -6.34 -14.31
CA PRO A 69 3.60 -6.03 -12.90
C PRO A 69 5.03 -6.43 -12.53
N PRO A 70 5.88 -5.51 -12.04
CA PRO A 70 7.23 -5.87 -11.63
C PRO A 70 7.12 -6.91 -10.51
N LYS A 71 7.57 -8.13 -10.80
CA LYS A 71 7.95 -9.09 -9.76
C LYS A 71 9.22 -8.53 -9.12
N ASP A 72 9.09 -7.51 -8.28
CA ASP A 72 10.23 -6.96 -7.57
C ASP A 72 10.68 -7.99 -6.54
N THR A 73 11.73 -8.74 -6.91
CA THR A 73 12.45 -9.69 -6.05
C THR A 73 13.45 -8.93 -5.17
N ARG A 74 13.05 -7.82 -4.55
CA ARG A 74 13.89 -7.17 -3.54
C ARG A 74 13.60 -7.78 -2.17
N PHE A 75 14.50 -8.71 -1.82
CA PHE A 75 14.70 -9.30 -0.50
C PHE A 75 15.14 -8.26 0.53
#